data_AF-A0A931PTT6-F1
#
_entry.id   AF-A0A931PTT6-F1
#
_cell.length_a   1.000
_cell.length_b   1.000
_cell.length_c   1.000
_cell.angle_alpha   90.00
_cell.angle_beta   90.00
_cell.angle_gamma   90.00
#
_symmetry.space_group_name_H-M   'P 1'
#
loop_
_entity.id
_entity.type
_entity.pdbx_description
1 polymer ?
#
loop_
_entity_poly.entity_id
_entity_poly.type
_entity_poly.pdbx_seq_one_letter_code
_entity_poly.pdbx_strand_id
1 'polypeptide(L)'
;MTSRVQEFTHLLVCGVPMLTLARGQARTVELLIAAILAAALLLAAIAKMLTFSEFERTLAASMLVPIWAITPVAATVLLAEVVAASTLLTPLAHLGRGLALGLGSLFVAYASWRWVHGIDAPCHCFGALLRLNPPLSFALALSTFVAASSLAVLSATQESGRLNSTSTGTIP
;
A
#
# COMPACT_ATOMS: atom_id res chain seq x y z
N MET A 1 23.46 26.51 -46.18
CA MET A 1 22.37 26.22 -45.22
C MET A 1 22.33 24.75 -44.76
N THR A 2 23.36 23.95 -45.03
CA THR A 2 23.37 22.49 -44.77
C THR A 2 24.22 22.06 -43.57
N SER A 3 24.93 22.96 -42.87
CA SER A 3 25.83 22.57 -41.77
C SER A 3 25.22 22.55 -40.37
N ARG A 4 24.02 23.10 -40.16
CA ARG A 4 23.38 23.12 -38.81
C ARG A 4 22.61 21.85 -38.44
N VAL A 5 22.44 20.91 -39.37
CA VAL A 5 21.62 19.70 -39.13
C VAL A 5 22.46 18.56 -38.50
N GLN A 6 23.78 18.54 -38.68
CA GLN A 6 24.64 17.48 -38.13
C GLN A 6 24.97 17.63 -36.64
N GLU A 7 24.87 18.83 -36.07
CA GLU A 7 25.23 19.05 -34.67
C GLU A 7 24.14 18.55 -33.68
N PHE A 8 22.90 18.45 -34.13
CA PHE A 8 21.80 17.96 -33.30
C PHE A 8 21.77 16.44 -33.12
N THR A 9 22.34 15.68 -34.06
CA THR A 9 22.33 14.20 -34.02
C THR A 9 23.31 13.63 -32.99
N HIS A 10 24.40 14.34 -32.67
CA HIS A 10 25.38 13.87 -31.67
C HIS A 10 24.93 14.08 -30.22
N LEU A 11 24.10 15.07 -29.93
CA LEU A 11 23.56 15.29 -28.57
C LEU A 11 22.46 14.28 -28.19
N LEU A 12 21.77 13.69 -29.18
CA LEU A 12 20.71 12.70 -28.94
C LEU A 12 21.24 11.30 -28.60
N VAL A 13 22.44 10.93 -29.02
CA VAL A 13 22.97 9.56 -28.84
C VAL A 13 23.54 9.34 -27.43
N CYS A 14 24.06 10.37 -26.75
CA CYS A 14 24.57 10.24 -25.38
C CYS A 14 23.49 10.34 -24.26
N GLY A 15 22.27 10.79 -24.57
CA GLY A 15 21.21 11.00 -23.57
C GLY A 15 20.33 9.77 -23.26
N VAL A 16 20.32 8.77 -24.14
CA VAL A 16 19.45 7.59 -24.03
C VAL A 16 19.80 6.62 -22.88
N PRO A 17 21.09 6.31 -22.57
CA PRO A 17 21.40 5.29 -21.57
C PRO A 17 21.10 5.72 -20.12
N MET A 18 21.10 7.02 -19.84
CA MET A 18 20.85 7.55 -18.50
C MET A 18 19.38 7.40 -18.07
N LEU A 19 18.45 7.53 -19.02
CA LEU A 19 17.02 7.41 -18.78
C LEU A 19 16.57 5.95 -18.55
N THR A 20 17.26 4.97 -19.15
CA THR A 20 17.00 3.54 -18.93
C THR A 20 17.46 3.06 -17.55
N LEU A 21 18.57 3.58 -17.03
CA LEU A 21 19.06 3.19 -15.70
C LEU A 21 18.09 3.64 -14.58
N ALA A 22 17.57 4.87 -14.69
CA ALA A 22 16.64 5.44 -13.71
C ALA A 22 15.30 4.66 -13.64
N ARG A 23 14.79 4.17 -14.78
CA ARG A 23 13.55 3.36 -14.81
C ARG A 23 13.71 2.00 -14.15
N GLY A 24 14.88 1.36 -14.30
CA GLY A 24 15.16 0.06 -13.68
C GLY A 24 15.15 0.16 -12.15
N GLN A 25 15.77 1.19 -11.60
CA GLN A 25 15.84 1.41 -10.14
C GLN A 25 14.46 1.68 -9.53
N ALA A 26 13.62 2.50 -10.19
CA ALA A 26 12.28 2.81 -9.69
C ALA A 26 11.39 1.56 -9.57
N ARG A 27 11.44 0.65 -10.56
CA ARG A 27 10.65 -0.58 -10.55
C ARG A 27 11.09 -1.54 -9.44
N THR A 28 12.39 -1.64 -9.17
CA THR A 28 12.90 -2.47 -8.06
C THR A 28 12.43 -1.94 -6.71
N VAL A 29 12.46 -0.62 -6.51
CA VAL A 29 11.96 0.01 -5.27
C VAL A 29 10.46 -0.21 -5.12
N GLU A 30 9.68 -0.06 -6.19
CA GLU A 30 8.23 -0.32 -6.19
C GLU A 30 7.91 -1.77 -5.76
N LEU A 31 8.58 -2.74 -6.37
CA LEU A 31 8.40 -4.17 -6.04
C LEU A 31 8.82 -4.48 -4.61
N LEU A 32 9.89 -3.86 -4.12
CA LEU A 32 10.34 -4.04 -2.74
C LEU A 32 9.32 -3.50 -1.74
N ILE A 33 8.82 -2.29 -1.94
CA ILE A 33 7.76 -1.70 -1.09
C ILE A 33 6.51 -2.56 -1.14
N ALA A 34 6.09 -3.00 -2.33
CA ALA A 34 4.94 -3.88 -2.49
C ALA A 34 5.13 -5.22 -1.74
N ALA A 35 6.31 -5.84 -1.84
CA ALA A 35 6.61 -7.07 -1.13
C ALA A 35 6.58 -6.91 0.40
N ILE A 36 7.14 -5.82 0.92
CA ILE A 36 7.11 -5.50 2.35
C ILE A 36 5.66 -5.30 2.82
N LEU A 37 4.85 -4.54 2.06
CA LEU A 37 3.47 -4.27 2.42
C LEU A 37 2.61 -5.54 2.35
N ALA A 38 2.81 -6.37 1.33
CA ALA A 38 2.14 -7.67 1.20
C ALA A 38 2.48 -8.60 2.37
N ALA A 39 3.76 -8.67 2.75
CA ALA A 39 4.19 -9.45 3.91
C ALA A 39 3.59 -8.93 5.22
N ALA A 40 3.54 -7.61 5.42
CA ALA A 40 2.94 -7.00 6.60
C ALA A 40 1.44 -7.29 6.71
N LEU A 41 0.68 -7.17 5.61
CA LEU A 41 -0.75 -7.48 5.56
C LEU A 41 -1.01 -8.97 5.78
N LEU A 42 -0.19 -9.84 5.19
CA LEU A 42 -0.33 -11.29 5.37
C LEU A 42 -0.03 -11.70 6.82
N LEU A 43 1.01 -11.13 7.43
CA LEU A 43 1.34 -11.37 8.84
C LEU A 43 0.21 -10.87 9.75
N ALA A 44 -0.37 -9.70 9.45
CA ALA A 44 -1.52 -9.18 10.18
C ALA A 44 -2.73 -10.11 10.08
N ALA A 45 -3.05 -10.62 8.89
CA ALA A 45 -4.14 -11.56 8.68
C ALA A 45 -3.93 -12.87 9.44
N ILE A 46 -2.72 -13.46 9.35
CA ILE A 46 -2.35 -14.68 10.08
C ILE A 46 -2.52 -14.48 11.58
N ALA A 47 -2.01 -13.37 12.11
CA ALA A 47 -2.12 -13.11 13.53
C ALA A 47 -3.58 -12.93 13.99
N LYS A 48 -4.43 -12.28 13.17
CA LYS A 48 -5.87 -12.19 13.43
C LYS A 48 -6.58 -13.55 13.32
N MET A 49 -6.17 -14.43 12.41
CA MET A 49 -6.72 -15.80 12.32
C MET A 49 -6.44 -16.59 13.60
N LEU A 50 -5.21 -16.49 14.13
CA LEU A 50 -4.81 -17.20 15.36
C LEU A 50 -5.57 -16.72 16.60
N THR A 51 -5.91 -15.42 16.65
CA THR A 51 -6.61 -14.81 17.80
C THR A 51 -7.90 -14.10 17.38
N PHE A 52 -8.72 -14.79 16.58
CA PHE A 52 -9.93 -14.18 15.99
C PHE A 52 -10.92 -13.71 17.05
N SER A 53 -11.11 -14.48 18.13
CA SER A 53 -11.98 -14.11 19.24
C SER A 53 -11.52 -12.87 20.00
N GLU A 54 -10.21 -12.62 20.10
CA GLU A 54 -9.67 -11.38 20.69
C GLU A 54 -9.90 -10.19 19.76
N PHE A 55 -9.80 -10.40 18.45
CA PHE A 55 -10.10 -9.38 17.46
C PHE A 55 -11.58 -8.97 17.51
N GLU A 56 -12.51 -9.94 17.58
CA GLU A 56 -13.94 -9.65 17.77
C GLU A 56 -14.21 -8.88 19.06
N ARG A 57 -13.59 -9.27 20.19
CA ARG A 57 -13.72 -8.54 21.46
C ARG A 57 -13.19 -7.11 21.36
N THR A 58 -12.11 -6.91 20.63
CA THR A 58 -11.52 -5.57 20.39
C THR A 58 -12.47 -4.71 19.55
N LEU A 59 -13.07 -5.29 18.50
CA LEU A 59 -14.11 -4.64 17.70
C LEU A 59 -15.35 -4.32 18.55
N ALA A 60 -15.81 -5.25 19.39
CA ALA A 60 -16.93 -5.05 20.30
C ALA A 60 -16.67 -3.90 21.28
N ALA A 61 -15.48 -3.87 21.88
CA ALA A 61 -15.09 -2.85 22.85
C ALA A 61 -15.01 -1.44 22.25
N SER A 62 -14.83 -1.34 20.93
CA SER A 62 -14.82 -0.06 20.25
C SER A 62 -16.20 0.61 20.18
N MET A 63 -17.29 -0.15 20.29
CA MET A 63 -18.67 0.32 20.09
C MET A 63 -18.93 0.99 18.72
N LEU A 64 -17.99 0.91 17.75
CA LEU A 64 -18.19 1.42 16.40
C LEU A 64 -19.08 0.51 15.54
N VAL A 65 -19.10 -0.78 15.84
CA VAL A 65 -19.82 -1.81 15.08
C VAL A 65 -20.93 -2.38 15.95
N PRO A 66 -22.19 -2.47 15.46
CA PRO A 66 -23.27 -3.04 16.24
C PRO A 66 -23.00 -4.54 16.49
N ILE A 67 -23.49 -5.06 17.62
CA ILE A 67 -23.14 -6.41 18.11
C ILE A 67 -23.38 -7.51 17.07
N TRP A 68 -24.51 -7.43 16.34
CA TRP A 68 -24.87 -8.40 15.31
C TRP A 68 -23.95 -8.38 14.07
N ALA A 69 -23.18 -7.31 13.87
CA ALA A 69 -22.28 -7.12 12.73
C ALA A 69 -20.80 -7.35 13.07
N ILE A 70 -20.44 -7.62 14.34
CA ILE A 70 -19.04 -7.76 14.76
C ILE A 70 -18.34 -8.89 13.99
N THR A 71 -18.90 -10.10 14.03
CA THR A 71 -18.34 -11.28 13.36
C THR A 71 -18.19 -11.11 11.85
N PRO A 72 -19.21 -10.67 11.08
CA PRO A 72 -19.04 -10.48 9.64
C PRO A 72 -18.05 -9.35 9.32
N VAL A 73 -18.01 -8.25 10.09
CA VAL A 73 -17.01 -7.19 9.89
C VAL A 73 -15.60 -7.69 10.19
N ALA A 74 -15.41 -8.48 11.25
CA ALA A 74 -14.13 -9.07 11.57
C ALA A 74 -13.64 -9.99 10.43
N ALA A 75 -14.53 -10.84 9.91
CA ALA A 75 -14.23 -11.75 8.81
C ALA A 75 -13.92 -10.99 7.50
N THR A 76 -14.65 -9.91 7.18
CA THR A 76 -14.40 -9.13 5.96
C THR A 76 -13.09 -8.38 6.02
N VAL A 77 -12.71 -7.82 7.17
CA VAL A 77 -11.39 -7.17 7.34
C VAL A 77 -10.27 -8.19 7.12
N LEU A 78 -10.40 -9.39 7.71
CA LEU A 78 -9.41 -10.46 7.56
C LEU A 78 -9.30 -10.91 6.09
N LEU A 79 -10.43 -11.13 5.43
CA LEU A 79 -10.45 -11.49 4.02
C LEU A 79 -9.85 -10.39 3.15
N ALA A 80 -10.16 -9.12 3.44
CA ALA A 80 -9.62 -7.98 2.73
C ALA A 80 -8.09 -7.88 2.88
N GLU A 81 -7.52 -8.18 4.05
CA GLU A 81 -6.07 -8.23 4.26
C GLU A 81 -5.40 -9.31 3.40
N VAL A 82 -5.99 -10.52 3.36
CA VAL A 82 -5.47 -11.63 2.53
C VAL A 82 -5.58 -11.31 1.04
N VAL A 83 -6.71 -10.76 0.59
CA VAL A 83 -6.91 -10.36 -0.81
C VAL A 83 -5.97 -9.22 -1.19
N ALA A 84 -5.78 -8.23 -0.32
CA ALA A 84 -4.83 -7.14 -0.56
C ALA A 84 -3.39 -7.67 -0.68
N ALA A 85 -2.96 -8.52 0.25
CA ALA A 85 -1.61 -9.10 0.24
C ALA A 85 -1.35 -9.95 -1.01
N SER A 86 -2.29 -10.81 -1.38
CA SER A 86 -2.16 -11.70 -2.55
C SER A 86 -2.18 -10.92 -3.86
N THR A 87 -3.04 -9.91 -3.99
CA THR A 87 -3.16 -9.15 -5.23
C THR A 87 -2.01 -8.16 -5.44
N LEU A 88 -1.33 -7.69 -4.38
CA LEU A 88 -0.25 -6.70 -4.45
C LEU A 88 0.93 -7.11 -5.36
N LEU A 89 1.21 -8.41 -5.47
CA LEU A 89 2.33 -8.97 -6.25
C LEU A 89 1.89 -9.56 -7.60
N THR A 90 0.63 -9.41 -7.96
CA THR A 90 0.02 -9.99 -9.19
C THR A 90 -0.23 -8.89 -10.23
N PRO A 91 -0.62 -9.23 -11.47
CA PRO A 91 -1.11 -8.23 -12.43
C PRO A 91 -2.31 -7.40 -11.93
N LEU A 92 -3.00 -7.86 -10.87
CA LEU A 92 -4.10 -7.14 -10.21
C LEU A 92 -3.61 -6.18 -9.10
N ALA A 93 -2.33 -5.78 -9.12
CA ALA A 93 -1.73 -4.92 -8.09
C ALA A 93 -2.49 -3.61 -7.83
N HIS A 94 -3.17 -3.05 -8.84
CA HIS A 94 -4.01 -1.85 -8.66
C HIS A 94 -5.14 -2.06 -7.63
N LEU A 95 -5.80 -3.23 -7.64
CA LEU A 95 -6.80 -3.60 -6.63
C LEU A 95 -6.16 -3.76 -5.26
N GLY A 96 -5.02 -4.45 -5.20
CA GLY A 96 -4.28 -4.68 -3.95
C GLY A 96 -3.84 -3.37 -3.30
N ARG A 97 -3.32 -2.41 -4.08
CA ARG A 97 -2.96 -1.07 -3.60
C ARG A 97 -4.17 -0.33 -3.03
N GLY A 98 -5.30 -0.36 -3.74
CA GLY A 98 -6.55 0.26 -3.28
C GLY A 98 -7.04 -0.33 -1.95
N LEU A 99 -7.05 -1.66 -1.83
CA LEU A 99 -7.42 -2.35 -0.59
C LEU A 99 -6.43 -2.05 0.55
N ALA A 100 -5.13 -2.09 0.28
CA ALA A 100 -4.10 -1.78 1.27
C ALA A 100 -4.21 -0.33 1.78
N LEU A 101 -4.51 0.63 0.89
CA LEU A 101 -4.81 2.01 1.25
C LEU A 101 -6.07 2.13 2.11
N GLY A 102 -7.16 1.46 1.73
CA GLY A 102 -8.41 1.46 2.47
C GLY A 102 -8.24 0.87 3.88
N LEU A 103 -7.57 -0.28 3.98
CA LEU A 103 -7.25 -0.93 5.24
C LEU A 103 -6.32 -0.07 6.09
N GLY A 104 -5.26 0.48 5.52
CA GLY A 104 -4.35 1.40 6.21
C GLY A 104 -5.08 2.63 6.76
N SER A 105 -5.97 3.22 5.96
CA SER A 105 -6.80 4.37 6.38
C SER A 105 -7.72 4.00 7.54
N LEU A 106 -8.39 2.84 7.46
CA LEU A 106 -9.25 2.32 8.51
C LEU A 106 -8.47 2.11 9.81
N PHE A 107 -7.28 1.50 9.72
CA PHE A 107 -6.42 1.26 10.89
C PHE A 107 -5.90 2.56 11.50
N VAL A 108 -5.48 3.53 10.68
CA VAL A 108 -5.05 4.86 11.16
C VAL A 108 -6.21 5.58 11.85
N ALA A 109 -7.40 5.59 11.25
CA ALA A 109 -8.58 6.20 11.85
C ALA A 109 -8.95 5.54 13.19
N TYR A 110 -8.95 4.21 13.24
CA TYR A 110 -9.21 3.45 14.47
C TYR A 110 -8.15 3.70 15.56
N ALA A 111 -6.86 3.67 15.20
CA ALA A 111 -5.77 3.94 16.13
C ALA A 111 -5.85 5.38 16.67
N SER A 112 -6.17 6.35 15.81
CA SER A 112 -6.36 7.75 16.18
C SER A 112 -7.54 7.91 17.14
N TRP A 113 -8.68 7.26 16.85
CA TRP A 113 -9.85 7.29 17.72
C TRP A 113 -9.52 6.74 19.12
N ARG A 114 -8.84 5.60 19.22
CA ARG A 114 -8.41 5.05 20.53
C ARG A 114 -7.42 5.93 21.27
N TRP A 115 -6.49 6.54 20.53
CA TRP A 115 -5.53 7.49 21.09
C TRP A 115 -6.25 8.69 21.73
N VAL A 116 -7.22 9.29 21.03
CA VAL A 116 -8.01 10.43 21.52
C VAL A 116 -8.83 10.07 22.77
N HIS A 117 -9.33 8.84 22.87
CA HIS A 117 -10.14 8.38 24.00
C HIS A 117 -9.31 7.78 25.16
N GLY A 118 -7.98 7.74 25.05
CA GLY A 118 -7.11 7.20 26.10
C GLY A 118 -7.35 5.71 26.39
N ILE A 119 -7.78 4.93 25.39
CA ILE A 119 -8.08 3.51 25.58
C ILE A 119 -6.77 2.70 25.46
N ASP A 120 -6.21 2.32 26.61
CA ASP A 120 -4.94 1.58 26.74
C ASP A 120 -5.02 0.08 26.37
N ALA A 121 -6.10 -0.37 25.74
CA ALA A 121 -6.22 -1.77 25.34
C ALA A 121 -5.15 -2.12 24.30
N PRO A 122 -4.43 -3.26 24.44
CA PRO A 122 -3.44 -3.69 23.46
C PRO A 122 -4.07 -3.72 22.06
N CYS A 123 -3.41 -3.07 21.10
CA CYS A 123 -3.90 -3.06 19.73
C CYS A 123 -3.62 -4.43 19.11
N HIS A 124 -4.61 -5.32 19.09
CA HIS A 124 -4.49 -6.64 18.45
C HIS A 124 -4.51 -6.56 16.91
N CYS A 125 -4.08 -5.45 16.31
CA CYS A 125 -4.00 -5.28 14.86
C CYS A 125 -3.07 -6.32 14.20
N PHE A 126 -2.07 -6.80 14.94
CA PHE A 126 -1.21 -7.91 14.57
C PHE A 126 -1.39 -9.11 15.53
N GLY A 127 -2.63 -9.34 15.99
CA GLY A 127 -2.99 -10.40 16.93
C GLY A 127 -2.29 -10.31 18.29
N ALA A 128 -2.30 -11.41 19.05
CA ALA A 128 -1.59 -11.48 20.34
C ALA A 128 -0.05 -11.44 20.24
N LEU A 129 0.49 -11.61 19.02
CA LEU A 129 1.95 -11.68 18.79
C LEU A 129 2.66 -10.35 19.04
N LEU A 130 1.97 -9.22 18.85
CA LEU A 130 2.54 -7.89 18.95
C LEU A 130 1.64 -7.03 19.86
N ARG A 131 1.83 -7.16 21.18
CA ARG A 131 1.28 -6.21 22.15
C ARG A 131 2.07 -4.91 22.10
N LEU A 132 1.64 -4.01 21.23
CA LEU A 132 2.29 -2.74 21.00
C LEU A 132 1.59 -1.65 21.82
N ASN A 133 2.38 -0.74 22.40
CA ASN A 133 1.84 0.45 23.04
C ASN A 133 1.01 1.26 22.00
N PRO A 134 -0.01 2.02 22.43
CA PRO A 134 -0.80 2.87 21.54
C PRO A 134 0.00 3.76 20.56
N PRO A 135 1.09 4.45 20.96
CA PRO A 135 1.80 5.34 20.04
C PRO A 135 2.53 4.56 18.95
N LEU A 136 3.03 3.38 19.30
CA LEU A 136 3.77 2.53 18.36
C LEU A 136 2.82 1.84 17.38
N SER A 137 1.62 1.46 17.85
CA SER A 137 0.54 0.98 16.97
C SER A 137 0.12 2.05 15.95
N PHE A 138 -0.04 3.29 16.40
CA PHE A 138 -0.36 4.43 15.52
C PHE A 138 0.77 4.69 14.51
N ALA A 139 2.03 4.69 14.95
CA ALA A 139 3.18 4.88 14.07
C ALA A 139 3.27 3.80 12.97
N LEU A 140 2.98 2.53 13.29
CA LEU A 140 2.94 1.44 12.32
C LEU A 140 1.76 1.55 11.34
N ALA A 141 0.57 1.92 11.83
CA ALA A 141 -0.58 2.19 10.96
C ALA A 141 -0.28 3.35 10.00
N LEU A 142 0.36 4.41 10.49
CA LEU A 142 0.74 5.55 9.67
C LEU A 142 1.82 5.18 8.65
N SER A 143 2.85 4.42 9.04
CA SER A 143 3.92 4.03 8.12
C SER A 143 3.42 3.12 7.00
N THR A 144 2.52 2.18 7.30
CA THR A 144 1.87 1.32 6.29
C THR A 144 0.98 2.14 5.35
N PHE A 145 0.22 3.11 5.87
CA PHE A 145 -0.58 4.03 5.06
C PHE A 145 0.29 4.89 4.12
N VAL A 146 1.39 5.45 4.64
CA VAL A 146 2.33 6.25 3.84
C VAL A 146 3.03 5.40 2.78
N ALA A 147 3.41 4.17 3.09
CA ALA A 147 3.99 3.23 2.14
C ALA A 147 3.00 2.89 1.02
N ALA A 148 1.74 2.59 1.37
CA ALA A 148 0.68 2.32 0.40
C ALA A 148 0.38 3.55 -0.49
N SER A 149 0.38 4.75 0.09
CA SER A 149 0.17 6.01 -0.64
C SER A 149 1.31 6.30 -1.61
N SER A 150 2.55 6.14 -1.16
CA SER A 150 3.74 6.27 -2.00
C SER A 150 3.69 5.30 -3.17
N LEU A 151 3.29 4.05 -2.92
CA LEU A 151 3.15 3.03 -3.95
C LEU A 151 2.08 3.40 -4.99
N ALA A 152 0.94 3.93 -4.53
CA ALA A 152 -0.12 4.40 -5.42
C ALA A 152 0.34 5.58 -6.30
N VAL A 153 0.99 6.59 -5.70
CA VAL A 153 1.53 7.76 -6.42
C VAL A 153 2.58 7.33 -7.46
N LEU A 154 3.54 6.49 -7.06
CA LEU A 154 4.57 5.96 -7.98
C LEU A 154 3.92 5.25 -9.17
N SER A 155 2.90 4.43 -8.92
CA SER A 155 2.22 3.72 -10.00
C SER A 155 1.46 4.64 -10.96
N ALA A 156 0.80 5.68 -10.44
CA ALA A 156 0.09 6.66 -11.28
C ALA A 156 1.05 7.44 -12.20
N THR A 157 2.26 7.75 -11.71
CA THR A 157 3.26 8.45 -12.53
C THR A 157 3.78 7.59 -13.70
N GLN A 158 3.86 6.27 -13.53
CA GLN A 158 4.28 5.37 -14.60
C GLN A 158 3.22 5.28 -15.73
N GLU A 159 1.94 5.26 -15.38
CA GLU A 159 0.86 5.19 -16.37
C GLU A 159 0.81 6.43 -17.27
N SER A 160 1.02 7.62 -16.70
CA SER A 160 1.06 8.86 -17.47
C SER A 160 2.20 8.89 -18.50
N GLY A 161 3.35 8.30 -18.19
CA GLY A 161 4.49 8.21 -19.12
C GLY A 161 4.22 7.30 -20.32
N ARG A 162 3.45 6.22 -20.12
CA ARG A 162 3.13 5.25 -21.16
C ARG A 162 2.15 5.80 -22.20
N LEU A 163 1.22 6.66 -21.80
CA LEU A 163 0.27 7.30 -22.70
C LEU A 163 0.97 8.29 -23.65
N ASN A 164 1.89 9.11 -23.13
CA ASN A 164 2.62 10.08 -23.95
C ASN A 164 3.51 9.44 -25.02
N SER A 165 4.08 8.25 -24.78
CA SER A 165 4.90 7.56 -25.79
C SER A 165 4.11 7.02 -26.98
N THR A 166 2.79 6.87 -26.86
CA THR A 166 1.96 6.27 -27.93
C THR A 166 1.48 7.33 -28.92
N SER A 167 1.38 8.60 -28.52
CA SER A 167 0.83 9.68 -29.36
C SER A 167 1.79 10.20 -30.44
N THR A 168 3.11 9.97 -30.31
CA THR A 168 4.12 10.56 -31.22
C THR A 168 4.35 9.77 -32.51
N GLY A 169 3.69 8.61 -32.68
CA GLY A 169 3.96 7.68 -33.78
C GLY A 169 2.95 7.70 -34.94
N THR A 170 1.97 8.60 -34.95
CA THR A 170 0.91 8.61 -35.97
C THR A 170 0.91 9.95 -36.71
N ILE A 171 1.94 10.16 -37.55
CA ILE A 171 1.90 11.18 -38.60
C ILE A 171 1.68 10.41 -39.92
N PRO A 172 0.50 10.56 -40.57
CA PRO A 172 0.25 10.00 -41.91
C PRO A 172 1.07 10.72 -43.00
#